data_AF-A0A439CT48-F1
#
_entry.id   AF-A0A439CT48-F1
#
_cell.length_a   1.000
_cell.length_b   1.000
_cell.length_c   1.000
_cell.angle_alpha   90.00
_cell.angle_beta   90.00
_cell.angle_gamma   90.00
#
_symmetry.space_group_name_H-M   'P 1'
#
loop_
_entity.id
_entity.type
_entity.pdbx_description
1 polymer ?
#
loop_
_entity_poly.entity_id
_entity_poly.type
_entity_poly.pdbx_seq_one_letter_code
_entity_poly.pdbx_strand_id
1 'polypeptide(L)'
;MRTKGAALATCTNLLTNFVIVEITPIGIRNIGWRFWIVWTIFNAAFLPVIYFFYPETANRTLEDLDEYFRSNPSAVVVRDRDAVSAKRPQKYTTREEEGFRQNRLQCASSTFDASENKE
;
A
#
# COMPACT_ATOMS: atom_id res chain seq x y z
N MET A 1 -11.21 -5.08 5.11
CA MET A 1 -11.08 -3.60 5.16
C MET A 1 -11.02 -2.92 3.79
N ARG A 2 -10.75 -3.66 2.69
CA ARG A 2 -10.51 -3.12 1.34
C ARG A 2 -11.66 -2.35 0.69
N THR A 3 -12.91 -2.82 0.79
CA THR A 3 -14.08 -2.17 0.18
C THR A 3 -14.41 -0.81 0.80
N LYS A 4 -14.27 -0.67 2.13
CA LYS A 4 -14.48 0.60 2.82
C LYS A 4 -13.44 1.64 2.40
N GLY A 5 -12.17 1.24 2.31
CA GLY A 5 -11.08 2.11 1.84
C GLY A 5 -11.25 2.52 0.37
N ALA A 6 -11.64 1.57 -0.49
CA ALA A 6 -11.90 1.86 -1.91
C ALA A 6 -13.05 2.83 -2.11
N ALA A 7 -14.16 2.68 -1.37
CA ALA A 7 -15.29 3.61 -1.45
C ALA A 7 -14.88 5.03 -1.01
N LEU A 8 -14.16 5.15 0.11
CA LEU A 8 -13.66 6.45 0.59
C LEU A 8 -12.71 7.11 -0.42
N ALA A 9 -11.78 6.34 -1.01
CA ALA A 9 -10.85 6.88 -2.01
C ALA A 9 -11.60 7.44 -3.23
N THR A 10 -12.62 6.73 -3.72
CA THR A 10 -13.46 7.22 -4.83
C THR A 10 -14.23 8.48 -4.44
N CYS A 11 -14.85 8.50 -3.25
CA CYS A 11 -15.57 9.68 -2.75
C CYS A 11 -14.65 10.89 -2.60
N THR A 12 -13.46 10.72 -2.03
CA THR A 12 -12.47 11.80 -1.88
C THR A 12 -11.98 12.28 -3.24
N ASN A 13 -11.77 11.39 -4.21
CA ASN A 13 -11.36 11.78 -5.56
C ASN A 13 -12.41 12.67 -6.25
N LEU A 14 -13.67 12.26 -6.18
CA LEU A 14 -14.80 13.03 -6.74
C LEU A 14 -14.98 14.37 -6.03
N LEU A 15 -14.92 14.36 -4.70
CA LEU A 15 -15.02 15.59 -3.90
C LEU A 15 -13.88 16.55 -4.21
N THR A 16 -12.64 16.05 -4.30
CA THR A 16 -11.47 16.86 -4.61
C THR A 16 -11.60 17.48 -6.01
N ASN A 17 -12.08 16.71 -7.00
CA ASN A 17 -12.32 17.23 -8.33
C ASN A 17 -13.36 18.37 -8.32
N PHE A 18 -14.46 18.21 -7.57
CA PHE A 18 -15.46 19.26 -7.41
C PHE A 18 -14.91 20.52 -6.72
N VAL A 19 -14.18 20.35 -5.62
CA VAL A 19 -13.57 21.45 -4.86
C VAL A 19 -12.60 22.25 -5.73
N ILE A 20 -11.79 21.58 -6.55
CA ILE A 20 -10.84 22.25 -7.46
C ILE A 20 -11.59 23.08 -8.51
N VAL A 21 -12.66 22.53 -9.09
CA VAL A 21 -13.45 23.24 -10.12
C VAL A 21 -14.11 24.49 -9.54
N GLU A 22 -14.54 24.49 -8.28
CA GLU A 22 -15.16 25.66 -7.64
C GLU A 22 -14.12 26.70 -7.18
N ILE A 23 -12.98 26.25 -6.64
CA ILE A 23 -11.92 27.16 -6.15
C ILE A 23 -11.22 27.90 -7.30
N THR A 24 -10.98 27.22 -8.41
CA THR A 24 -10.22 27.77 -9.56
C THR A 24 -10.81 29.07 -10.13
N PRO A 25 -12.12 29.20 -10.44
CA PRO A 25 -12.70 30.43 -10.98
C PRO A 25 -12.73 31.58 -9.97
N ILE A 26 -12.78 31.30 -8.67
CA ILE A 26 -12.70 32.32 -7.61
C ILE A 26 -11.25 32.80 -7.46
N GLY A 27 -10.30 31.87 -7.46
CA GLY A 27 -8.87 32.15 -7.33
C GLY A 27 -8.30 32.95 -8.50
N ILE A 28 -8.65 32.61 -9.74
CA ILE A 28 -8.19 33.32 -10.94
C ILE A 28 -8.75 34.76 -10.96
N ARG A 29 -10.02 34.94 -10.55
CA ARG A 29 -10.66 36.27 -10.54
C ARG A 29 -10.03 37.23 -9.53
N ASN A 30 -9.58 36.71 -8.39
CA ASN A 30 -9.06 37.54 -7.30
C ASN A 30 -7.54 37.76 -7.39
N ILE A 31 -6.78 36.80 -7.91
CA ILE A 31 -5.30 36.78 -7.79
C ILE A 31 -4.59 36.55 -9.15
N GLY A 32 -5.34 36.28 -10.22
CA GLY A 32 -4.81 36.11 -11.58
C GLY A 32 -3.69 35.07 -11.66
N TRP A 33 -2.52 35.48 -12.19
CA TRP A 33 -1.36 34.60 -12.42
C TRP A 33 -0.75 34.03 -11.14
N ARG A 34 -0.97 34.63 -9.97
CA ARG A 34 -0.38 34.16 -8.70
C ARG A 34 -1.10 32.93 -8.15
N PHE A 35 -2.30 32.60 -8.65
CA PHE A 35 -3.02 31.38 -8.29
C PHE A 35 -2.21 30.12 -8.63
N TRP A 36 -1.42 30.15 -9.71
CA TRP A 36 -0.54 29.05 -10.10
C TRP A 36 0.52 28.73 -9.04
N ILE A 37 1.04 29.73 -8.33
CA ILE A 37 2.04 29.56 -7.25
C ILE A 37 1.44 28.80 -6.08
N VAL A 38 0.15 29.03 -5.76
CA VAL A 38 -0.55 28.30 -4.69
C VAL A 38 -0.63 26.81 -5.04
N TRP A 39 -0.92 26.48 -6.30
CA TRP A 39 -0.91 25.09 -6.78
C TRP A 39 0.47 24.45 -6.70
N THR A 40 1.53 25.18 -7.04
CA THR A 40 2.92 24.70 -6.90
C THR A 40 3.27 24.40 -5.45
N ILE A 41 2.93 25.30 -4.51
CA ILE A 41 3.21 25.10 -3.09
C ILE A 41 2.40 23.92 -2.53
N PHE A 42 1.13 23.82 -2.91
CA PHE A 42 0.28 22.69 -2.50
C PHE A 42 0.89 21.37 -2.97
N ASN A 43 1.25 21.25 -4.25
CA ASN A 43 1.91 20.06 -4.78
C ASN A 43 3.25 19.76 -4.08
N ALA A 44 4.07 20.79 -3.86
CA ALA A 44 5.33 20.67 -3.15
C ALA A 44 5.16 20.26 -1.68
N ALA A 45 4.07 20.64 -1.02
CA ALA A 45 3.75 20.23 0.35
C ALA A 45 3.23 18.78 0.43
N PHE A 46 2.55 18.28 -0.60
CA PHE A 46 2.14 16.88 -0.66
C PHE A 46 3.32 15.92 -0.76
N LEU A 47 4.38 16.30 -1.49
CA LEU A 47 5.56 15.46 -1.70
C LEU A 47 6.23 14.98 -0.40
N PRO A 48 6.59 15.84 0.59
CA PRO A 48 7.14 15.39 1.86
C PRO A 48 6.12 14.62 2.69
N VAL A 49 4.84 15.02 2.68
CA VAL A 49 3.79 14.30 3.44
C VAL A 49 3.69 12.85 2.95
N ILE A 50 3.68 12.63 1.63
CA ILE A 50 3.68 11.27 1.07
C ILE A 50 4.96 10.53 1.47
N TYR A 51 6.13 11.18 1.36
CA TYR A 51 7.41 10.56 1.74
C TYR A 51 7.48 10.13 3.21
N PHE A 52 6.88 10.89 4.14
CA PHE A 52 6.92 10.59 5.57
C PHE A 52 5.83 9.59 6.03
N PHE A 53 4.65 9.61 5.40
CA PHE A 53 3.48 8.85 5.86
C PHE A 53 3.16 7.61 5.02
N TYR A 54 3.59 7.53 3.76
CA TYR A 54 3.33 6.37 2.91
C TYR A 54 4.54 5.43 2.88
N PRO A 55 4.44 4.23 3.48
CA PRO A 55 5.44 3.18 3.27
C PRO A 55 5.39 2.69 1.82
N GLU A 56 6.51 2.18 1.31
CA GLU A 56 6.60 1.64 -0.05
C GLU A 56 5.66 0.44 -0.20
N THR A 57 4.52 0.65 -0.86
CA THR A 57 3.52 -0.40 -1.16
C THR A 57 3.87 -1.21 -2.40
N ALA A 58 4.95 -0.86 -3.11
CA ALA A 58 5.36 -1.57 -4.31
C ALA A 58 5.84 -2.99 -4.00
N ASN A 59 5.37 -3.97 -4.78
CA ASN A 59 5.84 -5.36 -4.74
C ASN A 59 5.50 -6.17 -3.47
N ARG A 60 4.49 -5.77 -2.69
CA ARG A 60 3.98 -6.51 -1.51
C ARG A 60 2.65 -7.20 -1.79
N THR A 61 2.41 -8.36 -1.20
CA THR A 61 1.09 -9.02 -1.26
C THR A 61 0.12 -8.32 -0.31
N LEU A 62 -1.19 -8.47 -0.56
CA LEU A 62 -2.23 -7.92 0.32
C LEU A 62 -2.21 -8.56 1.72
N GLU A 63 -1.71 -9.79 1.83
CA GLU A 63 -1.55 -10.53 3.09
C GLU A 63 -0.41 -9.96 3.93
N ASP A 64 0.74 -9.65 3.30
CA ASP A 64 1.89 -9.02 3.96
C ASP A 64 1.56 -7.64 4.51
N LEU A 65 0.75 -6.87 3.78
CA LEU A 65 0.31 -5.54 4.18
C LEU A 65 -0.60 -5.61 5.41
N ASP A 66 -1.57 -6.54 5.43
CA ASP A 66 -2.50 -6.69 6.57
C ASP A 66 -1.76 -7.13 7.83
N GLU A 67 -0.76 -8.01 7.70
CA GLU A 67 0.08 -8.43 8.84
C GLU A 67 0.98 -7.28 9.34
N TYR A 68 1.54 -6.46 8.44
CA TYR A 68 2.29 -5.26 8.81
C TYR A 68 1.42 -4.26 9.58
N PHE A 69 0.21 -3.95 9.12
CA PHE A 69 -0.71 -3.05 9.83
C PHE A 69 -1.18 -3.61 11.18
N ARG A 70 -1.27 -4.94 11.32
CA ARG A 70 -1.61 -5.61 12.58
C ARG A 70 -0.47 -5.56 13.61
N SER A 71 0.78 -5.40 13.15
CA SER A 71 1.97 -5.32 14.01
C SER A 71 2.17 -3.97 14.72
N ASN A 72 1.26 -3.00 14.55
CA ASN A 72 1.31 -1.64 15.12
C ASN A 72 2.68 -0.94 14.99
N PRO A 73 3.27 -0.85 13.79
CA PRO A 73 4.51 -0.12 13.59
C PRO A 73 4.29 1.39 13.83
N SER A 74 5.32 2.06 14.36
CA SER A 74 5.30 3.49 14.68
C SER A 74 4.95 4.35 13.46
N ALA A 75 4.14 5.40 13.66
CA ALA A 75 3.60 6.30 12.63
C ALA A 75 4.64 7.09 11.79
N VAL A 76 5.94 6.92 12.06
CA VAL A 76 7.03 7.58 11.35
C VAL A 76 7.78 6.54 10.52
N VAL A 77 7.50 6.50 9.22
CA VAL A 77 8.07 5.53 8.25
C VAL A 77 9.59 5.70 8.08
N VAL A 78 10.15 6.88 8.41
CA VAL A 78 11.58 7.21 8.28
C VAL A 78 12.51 6.31 9.11
N ARG A 79 12.01 5.76 10.22
CA ARG A 79 12.86 5.06 11.18
C ARG A 79 13.02 3.57 10.87
N ASP A 80 12.24 3.03 9.93
CA ASP A 80 12.27 1.63 9.55
C ASP A 80 12.65 1.46 8.07
N ARG A 81 13.89 1.03 7.80
CA ARG A 81 14.40 0.84 6.43
C ARG A 81 13.65 -0.27 5.69
N ASP A 82 12.98 -1.19 6.39
CA ASP A 82 12.26 -2.30 5.77
C ASP A 82 10.88 -1.88 5.23
N ALA A 83 10.35 -0.74 5.69
CA ALA A 83 9.13 -0.11 5.20
C ALA A 83 9.36 0.86 4.02
N VAL A 84 10.60 1.31 3.80
CA VAL A 84 11.03 2.23 2.72
C VAL A 84 11.74 1.49 1.58
N SER A 85 12.06 0.20 1.75
CA SER A 85 12.76 -0.58 0.75
C SER A 85 11.80 -1.07 -0.35
N ALA A 86 12.00 -0.59 -1.58
CA ALA A 86 11.33 -1.07 -2.80
C ALA A 86 11.64 -2.56 -3.14
N LYS A 87 12.62 -3.17 -2.46
CA LYS A 87 12.98 -4.59 -2.61
C LYS A 87 12.17 -5.42 -1.63
N ARG A 88 11.48 -6.49 -2.07
CA ARG A 88 10.89 -7.48 -1.16
C ARG A 88 11.98 -7.93 -0.17
N PRO A 89 11.87 -7.65 1.14
CA PRO A 89 12.81 -8.12 2.14
C PRO A 89 12.71 -9.64 2.18
N GLN A 90 13.86 -10.31 2.26
CA GLN A 90 13.98 -11.77 2.14
C GLN A 90 13.04 -12.55 3.08
N LYS A 91 12.62 -11.97 4.20
CA LYS A 91 11.71 -12.57 5.19
C LYS A 91 10.42 -13.14 4.59
N TYR A 92 9.89 -12.54 3.53
CA TYR A 92 8.66 -13.00 2.88
C TYR A 92 8.92 -14.12 1.87
N THR A 93 10.02 -14.03 1.10
CA THR A 93 10.44 -15.10 0.19
C THR A 93 10.76 -16.39 0.94
N THR A 94 11.42 -16.31 2.10
CA THR A 94 11.72 -17.49 2.93
C THR A 94 10.44 -18.15 3.47
N ARG A 95 9.41 -17.38 3.86
CA ARG A 95 8.11 -17.92 4.28
C ARG A 95 7.32 -18.57 3.14
N GLU A 96 7.34 -17.96 1.94
CA GLU A 96 6.77 -18.57 0.73
C GLU A 96 7.47 -19.90 0.41
N GLU A 97 8.81 -19.95 0.48
CA GLU A 97 9.60 -21.18 0.27
C GLU A 97 9.31 -22.27 1.29
N GLU A 98 9.15 -21.91 2.57
CA GLU A 98 8.74 -22.83 3.64
C GLU A 98 7.32 -23.38 3.42
N GLY A 99 6.38 -22.53 3.02
CA GLY A 99 5.01 -22.95 2.67
C GLY A 99 4.98 -23.92 1.49
N PHE A 100 5.75 -23.66 0.43
CA PHE A 100 5.87 -24.57 -0.71
C PHE A 100 6.54 -25.91 -0.33
N ARG A 101 7.52 -25.90 0.58
CA ARG A 101 8.12 -27.13 1.11
C ARG A 101 7.11 -27.95 1.90
N GLN A 102 6.37 -27.33 2.82
CA GLN A 102 5.34 -27.99 3.62
C GLN A 102 4.26 -28.61 2.74
N ASN A 103 3.77 -27.87 1.74
CA ASN A 103 2.73 -28.33 0.85
C ASN A 103 3.20 -29.52 -0.02
N ARG A 104 4.47 -29.51 -0.45
CA ARG A 104 5.07 -30.68 -1.13
C ARG A 104 5.22 -31.90 -0.23
N LEU A 105 5.61 -31.70 1.04
CA LEU A 105 5.75 -32.79 2.00
C LEU A 105 4.38 -33.40 2.34
N GLN A 106 3.35 -32.58 2.48
CA GLN A 106 1.99 -33.04 2.75
C GLN A 106 1.38 -33.77 1.54
N CYS A 107 1.62 -33.27 0.33
CA CYS A 107 1.23 -33.97 -0.89
C CYS A 107 1.93 -35.34 -0.95
N ALA A 108 3.24 -35.40 -0.70
CA ALA A 108 4.00 -36.65 -0.67
C ALA A 108 3.55 -37.65 0.41
N SER A 109 3.17 -37.20 1.61
CA SER A 109 2.60 -38.09 2.63
C SER A 109 1.24 -38.63 2.18
N SER A 110 0.38 -37.78 1.63
CA SER A 110 -0.95 -38.20 1.17
C SER A 110 -0.92 -39.18 -0.01
N THR A 111 0.08 -39.09 -0.90
CA THR A 111 0.28 -40.10 -1.94
C THR A 111 0.78 -41.42 -1.37
N PHE A 112 1.60 -41.39 -0.31
CA PHE A 112 2.11 -42.57 0.37
C PHE A 112 0.98 -43.32 1.10
N ASP A 113 0.12 -42.59 1.81
CA ASP A 113 -1.08 -43.14 2.46
C ASP A 113 -2.08 -43.74 1.43
N ALA A 114 -2.19 -43.12 0.25
CA ALA A 114 -3.05 -43.63 -0.83
C ALA A 114 -2.48 -44.87 -1.54
N SER A 115 -1.16 -45.10 -1.47
CA SER A 115 -0.52 -46.33 -1.96
C SER A 115 -0.60 -47.48 -0.95
N GLU A 116 -0.50 -47.20 0.36
CA GLU A 116 -0.57 -48.23 1.41
C GLU A 116 -1.98 -48.81 1.57
N ASN A 117 -3.03 -48.02 1.35
CA ASN A 117 -4.43 -48.48 1.42
C ASN A 117 -4.92 -49.24 0.16
N LYS A 118 -4.01 -49.61 -0.75
CA LYS A 118 -4.30 -50.38 -1.98
C LYS A 118 -3.71 -51.80 -1.96
N GLU A 119 -2.96 -52.17 -0.94
CA GLU A 119 -2.59 -53.56 -0.60
C GLU A 119 -3.54 -54.13 0.46
#